data_AF-A0A0E3NZ40-F1
#
_entry.id   AF-A0A0E3NZ40-F1
#
_cell.length_a   1.000
_cell.length_b   1.000
_cell.length_c   1.000
_cell.angle_alpha   90.00
_cell.angle_beta   90.00
_cell.angle_gamma   90.00
#
_symmetry.space_group_name_H-M   'P 1'
#
loop_
_entity.id
_entity.type
_entity.pdbx_description
1 polymer ?
#
loop_
_entity_poly.entity_id
_entity_poly.type
_entity_poly.pdbx_seq_one_letter_code
_entity_poly.pdbx_strand_id
1 'polypeptide(L)'
;MIFERLLKLGIINAEGRILYSYMKFEASGFMPLHVDWIDDDKISIAHNGIQNGDVMADPDMIVRIVPEMKMAEALTFQNDYLGIFQEVYPEPGKFYPKLKTELNSFLNSWLKRVIEDQGHVLTVTEPLYGEEVEEEEPDEEEPGEGKAEAAEPRQATLDGIEAFKGFGT
;
A
#
# COMPACT_ATOMS: atom_id res chain seq x y z
N MET A 1 0.21 9.89 -13.00
CA MET A 1 -0.77 9.12 -13.79
C MET A 1 -0.92 7.75 -13.14
N ILE A 2 -2.06 7.07 -13.28
CA ILE A 2 -2.35 5.81 -12.55
C ILE A 2 -1.25 4.77 -12.80
N PHE A 3 -0.88 4.54 -14.06
CA PHE A 3 0.16 3.59 -14.45
C PHE A 3 1.49 3.77 -13.68
N GLU A 4 2.00 5.01 -13.63
CA GLU A 4 3.22 5.36 -12.87
C GLU A 4 3.11 5.08 -11.36
N ARG A 5 1.90 5.13 -10.81
CA ARG A 5 1.68 4.82 -9.39
C ARG A 5 1.68 3.32 -9.15
N LEU A 6 1.10 2.55 -10.06
CA LEU A 6 1.16 1.09 -10.01
C LEU A 6 2.61 0.61 -10.13
N LEU A 7 3.39 1.21 -11.04
CA LEU A 7 4.84 0.99 -11.16
C LEU A 7 5.56 1.30 -9.84
N LYS A 8 5.32 2.48 -9.26
CA LYS A 8 5.99 2.90 -8.02
C LYS A 8 5.64 2.03 -6.81
N LEU A 9 4.46 1.42 -6.82
CA LEU A 9 4.04 0.46 -5.79
C LEU A 9 4.54 -0.97 -6.05
N GLY A 10 5.20 -1.23 -7.20
CA GLY A 10 5.61 -2.57 -7.60
C GLY A 10 4.45 -3.50 -7.96
N ILE A 11 3.24 -2.96 -8.16
CA ILE A 11 2.06 -3.74 -8.58
C ILE A 11 2.23 -4.23 -10.01
N ILE A 12 2.88 -3.42 -10.85
CA ILE A 12 3.32 -3.80 -12.18
C ILE A 12 4.81 -3.53 -12.34
N ASN A 13 5.46 -4.32 -13.19
CA ASN A 13 6.85 -4.11 -13.56
C ASN A 13 7.01 -3.03 -14.65
N ALA A 14 8.25 -2.72 -15.07
CA ALA A 14 8.55 -1.68 -16.06
C ALA A 14 7.86 -1.88 -17.42
N GLU A 15 7.58 -3.13 -17.80
CA GLU A 15 6.83 -3.50 -19.00
C GLU A 15 5.32 -3.43 -18.83
N GLY A 16 4.82 -3.14 -17.62
CA GLY A 16 3.40 -3.08 -17.29
C GLY A 16 2.76 -4.43 -16.96
N ARG A 17 3.57 -5.48 -16.70
CA ARG A 17 3.09 -6.82 -16.35
C ARG A 17 2.79 -6.94 -14.86
N ILE A 18 1.76 -7.70 -14.54
CA ILE A 18 1.40 -8.09 -13.18
C ILE A 18 2.18 -9.37 -12.83
N LEU A 19 2.94 -9.36 -11.74
CA LEU A 19 3.80 -10.49 -11.34
C LEU A 19 3.22 -11.31 -10.18
N TYR A 20 2.27 -10.73 -9.45
CA TYR A 20 1.74 -11.31 -8.22
C TYR A 20 0.23 -11.52 -8.35
N SER A 21 -0.25 -12.67 -7.88
CA SER A 21 -1.68 -12.93 -7.74
C SER A 21 -2.31 -12.16 -6.59
N TYR A 22 -1.51 -11.87 -5.54
CA TYR A 22 -1.95 -11.11 -4.38
C TYR A 22 -0.81 -10.26 -3.82
N MET A 23 -1.14 -9.06 -3.35
CA MET A 23 -0.23 -8.20 -2.61
C MET A 23 -0.97 -7.54 -1.43
N LYS A 24 -0.26 -7.36 -0.32
CA LYS A 24 -0.73 -6.59 0.84
C LYS A 24 0.27 -5.50 1.18
N PHE A 25 -0.22 -4.29 1.37
CA PHE A 25 0.57 -3.18 1.87
C PHE A 25 0.02 -2.67 3.20
N GLU A 26 0.88 -2.33 4.14
CA GLU A 26 0.51 -1.87 5.47
C GLU A 26 1.14 -0.52 5.80
N ALA A 27 0.41 0.29 6.57
CA ALA A 27 0.89 1.55 7.13
C ALA A 27 0.30 1.75 8.52
N SER A 28 1.10 2.27 9.45
CA SER A 28 0.66 2.51 10.82
C SER A 28 -0.48 3.54 10.85
N GLY A 29 -1.62 3.16 11.43
CA GLY A 29 -2.78 4.05 11.56
C GLY A 29 -3.69 4.13 10.33
N PHE A 30 -3.41 3.34 9.28
CA PHE A 30 -4.23 3.25 8.08
C PHE A 30 -4.70 1.81 7.84
N MET A 31 -5.76 1.65 7.05
CA MET A 31 -6.20 0.32 6.62
C MET A 31 -5.16 -0.29 5.66
N PRO A 32 -4.94 -1.62 5.71
CA PRO A 32 -4.11 -2.30 4.73
C PRO A 32 -4.67 -2.12 3.32
N LEU A 33 -3.80 -1.89 2.35
CA LEU A 33 -4.15 -1.92 0.93
C LEU A 33 -3.97 -3.35 0.42
N HIS A 34 -5.00 -3.90 -0.19
CA HIS A 34 -4.98 -5.21 -0.83
C HIS A 34 -5.00 -5.04 -2.34
N VAL A 35 -4.24 -5.87 -3.04
CA VAL A 35 -4.25 -5.94 -4.50
C VAL A 35 -4.41 -7.39 -4.90
N ASP A 36 -5.43 -7.68 -5.68
CA ASP A 36 -5.75 -9.02 -6.15
C ASP A 36 -5.70 -9.04 -7.68
N TRP A 37 -5.03 -10.03 -8.26
CA TRP A 37 -5.12 -10.31 -9.69
C TRP A 37 -6.49 -10.91 -10.03
N ILE A 38 -7.16 -10.35 -11.03
CA ILE A 38 -8.48 -10.80 -11.46
C ILE A 38 -8.40 -11.52 -12.82
N ASP A 39 -7.61 -10.95 -13.73
CA ASP A 39 -7.53 -11.35 -15.14
C ASP A 39 -6.25 -10.77 -15.75
N ASP A 40 -5.88 -11.18 -16.97
CA ASP A 40 -4.62 -10.84 -17.63
C ASP A 40 -4.21 -9.36 -17.51
N ASP A 41 -5.18 -8.45 -17.68
CA ASP A 41 -4.98 -6.99 -17.66
C ASP A 41 -5.71 -6.29 -16.51
N LYS A 42 -6.21 -7.03 -15.49
CA LYS A 42 -7.07 -6.47 -14.42
C LYS A 42 -6.63 -6.88 -13.03
N ILE A 43 -6.71 -5.90 -12.14
CA ILE A 43 -6.52 -6.07 -10.69
C ILE A 43 -7.68 -5.44 -9.93
N SER A 44 -7.99 -5.96 -8.73
CA SER A 44 -8.69 -5.18 -7.69
C SER A 44 -7.65 -4.47 -6.83
N ILE A 45 -7.96 -3.26 -6.41
CA ILE A 45 -7.23 -2.54 -5.36
C ILE A 45 -8.25 -2.11 -4.32
N ALA A 46 -8.09 -2.57 -3.08
CA ALA A 46 -9.08 -2.39 -2.04
C ALA A 46 -8.50 -2.03 -0.67
N HIS A 47 -9.25 -1.21 0.07
CA HIS A 47 -9.23 -1.21 1.52
C HIS A 47 -10.51 -1.86 2.03
N ASN A 48 -10.40 -2.56 3.17
CA ASN A 48 -11.54 -3.23 3.80
C ASN A 48 -11.65 -2.82 5.26
N GLY A 49 -12.86 -2.42 5.65
CA GLY A 49 -13.27 -2.27 7.05
C GLY A 49 -14.11 -3.46 7.53
N ILE A 50 -14.38 -3.52 8.84
CA ILE A 50 -15.29 -4.50 9.42
C ILE A 50 -16.50 -3.77 10.01
N GLN A 51 -17.72 -4.18 9.64
CA GLN A 51 -18.96 -3.70 10.24
C GLN A 51 -19.85 -4.87 10.65
N ASN A 52 -20.20 -4.95 11.93
CA ASN A 52 -21.01 -6.05 12.48
C ASN A 52 -20.47 -7.47 12.20
N GLY A 53 -19.15 -7.60 11.95
CA GLY A 53 -18.51 -8.86 11.60
C GLY A 53 -18.39 -9.12 10.09
N ASP A 54 -19.02 -8.31 9.26
CA ASP A 54 -18.93 -8.38 7.81
C ASP A 54 -17.76 -7.52 7.30
N VAL A 55 -17.10 -7.99 6.24
CA VAL A 55 -16.07 -7.25 5.51
C VAL A 55 -16.75 -6.24 4.59
N MET A 56 -16.30 -4.99 4.63
CA MET A 56 -16.91 -3.86 3.93
C MET A 56 -15.85 -3.13 3.09
N ALA A 57 -16.10 -2.94 1.80
CA ALA A 57 -15.21 -2.21 0.90
C ALA A 57 -15.17 -0.69 1.21
N ASP A 58 -13.97 -0.09 1.30
CA ASP A 58 -13.78 1.35 1.55
C ASP A 58 -12.43 1.95 1.05
N PRO A 59 -12.23 2.15 -0.27
CA PRO A 59 -13.00 1.63 -1.40
C PRO A 59 -12.45 0.29 -1.92
N ASP A 60 -13.20 -0.35 -2.83
CA ASP A 60 -12.72 -1.42 -3.75
C ASP A 60 -12.87 -0.93 -5.20
N MET A 61 -11.82 -1.07 -6.00
CA MET A 61 -11.80 -0.67 -7.40
C MET A 61 -11.15 -1.72 -8.29
N ILE A 62 -11.83 -2.11 -9.38
CA ILE A 62 -11.21 -2.85 -10.47
C ILE A 62 -10.49 -1.87 -11.38
N VAL A 63 -9.23 -2.16 -11.70
CA VAL A 63 -8.36 -1.35 -12.56
C VAL A 63 -7.91 -2.19 -13.75
N ARG A 64 -8.07 -1.64 -14.97
CA ARG A 64 -7.48 -2.19 -16.18
C ARG A 64 -6.12 -1.54 -16.45
N ILE A 65 -5.13 -2.34 -16.78
CA ILE A 65 -3.79 -1.92 -17.19
C ILE A 65 -3.67 -2.11 -18.71
N VAL A 66 -3.15 -1.12 -19.41
CA VAL A 66 -2.89 -1.19 -20.86
C VAL A 66 -1.42 -0.87 -21.12
N PRO A 67 -0.54 -1.89 -21.06
CA PRO A 67 0.91 -1.72 -21.11
C PRO A 67 1.41 -1.00 -22.36
N GLU A 68 0.84 -1.31 -23.52
CA GLU A 68 1.25 -0.74 -24.81
C GLU A 68 1.08 0.77 -24.86
N MET A 69 0.13 1.30 -24.08
CA MET A 69 -0.13 2.73 -23.97
C MET A 69 0.49 3.36 -22.71
N LYS A 70 1.11 2.57 -21.82
CA LYS A 70 1.52 2.99 -20.47
C LYS A 70 0.37 3.68 -19.72
N MET A 71 -0.81 3.10 -19.82
CA MET A 71 -2.03 3.62 -19.22
C MET A 71 -2.65 2.59 -18.27
N ALA A 72 -3.39 3.10 -17.31
CA ALA A 72 -4.29 2.30 -16.50
C ALA A 72 -5.55 3.12 -16.23
N GLU A 73 -6.68 2.45 -16.08
CA GLU A 73 -7.98 3.08 -15.84
C GLU A 73 -8.83 2.31 -14.85
N ALA A 74 -9.62 3.04 -14.06
CA ALA A 74 -10.65 2.48 -13.21
C ALA A 74 -11.82 1.96 -14.04
N LEU A 75 -12.25 0.74 -13.76
CA LEU A 75 -13.43 0.09 -14.32
C LEU A 75 -14.63 0.17 -13.39
N THR A 76 -14.40 0.04 -12.08
CA THR A 76 -15.44 0.08 -11.05
C THR A 76 -15.04 0.94 -9.86
N PHE A 77 -16.03 1.26 -9.03
CA PHE A 77 -15.85 1.80 -7.68
C PHE A 77 -16.94 1.25 -6.77
N GLN A 78 -16.55 0.69 -5.64
CA GLN A 78 -17.45 0.20 -4.60
C GLN A 78 -17.08 0.81 -3.25
N ASN A 79 -18.11 1.22 -2.50
CA ASN A 79 -18.00 1.62 -1.11
C ASN A 79 -19.26 1.17 -0.35
N ASP A 80 -19.11 0.19 0.54
CA ASP A 80 -20.26 -0.44 1.18
C ASP A 80 -20.86 0.42 2.29
N TYR A 81 -20.04 1.24 2.96
CA TYR A 81 -20.53 2.18 3.98
C TYR A 81 -21.44 3.26 3.40
N LEU A 82 -21.28 3.59 2.12
CA LEU A 82 -22.10 4.54 1.38
C LEU A 82 -23.20 3.86 0.54
N GLY A 83 -23.18 2.53 0.42
CA GLY A 83 -24.09 1.79 -0.46
C GLY A 83 -23.90 2.13 -1.93
N ILE A 84 -22.66 2.41 -2.35
CA ILE A 84 -22.34 2.86 -3.71
C ILE A 84 -21.64 1.72 -4.47
N PHE A 85 -22.15 1.41 -5.66
CA PHE A 85 -21.46 0.65 -6.68
C PHE A 85 -21.60 1.38 -8.02
N GLN A 86 -20.49 1.55 -8.74
CA GLN A 86 -20.43 2.22 -10.02
C GLN A 86 -19.55 1.43 -10.99
N GLU A 87 -20.01 1.32 -12.25
CA GLU A 87 -19.32 0.59 -13.31
C GLU A 87 -19.25 1.46 -14.57
N VAL A 88 -18.04 1.60 -15.13
CA VAL A 88 -17.78 2.45 -16.30
C VAL A 88 -18.37 1.86 -17.57
N TYR A 89 -18.32 0.54 -17.72
CA TYR A 89 -18.67 -0.22 -18.92
C TYR A 89 -19.83 -1.20 -18.65
N PRO A 90 -21.08 -0.70 -18.51
CA PRO A 90 -22.21 -1.54 -18.09
C PRO A 90 -22.62 -2.60 -19.13
N GLU A 91 -22.26 -2.36 -20.40
CA GLU A 91 -22.57 -3.25 -21.52
C GLU A 91 -21.46 -3.18 -22.57
N PRO A 92 -21.22 -4.24 -23.36
CA PRO A 92 -20.25 -4.22 -24.45
C PRO A 92 -20.44 -3.03 -25.40
N GLY A 93 -19.37 -2.26 -25.62
CA GLY A 93 -19.37 -1.10 -26.52
C GLY A 93 -20.02 0.17 -25.95
N LYS A 94 -20.53 0.15 -24.72
CA LYS A 94 -21.05 1.34 -24.02
C LYS A 94 -20.17 1.69 -22.84
N PHE A 95 -20.00 3.00 -22.61
CA PHE A 95 -19.35 3.49 -21.40
C PHE A 95 -19.87 4.86 -20.99
N TYR A 96 -19.71 5.20 -19.71
CA TYR A 96 -20.05 6.51 -19.16
C TYR A 96 -18.79 7.42 -19.11
N PRO A 97 -18.61 8.39 -20.03
CA PRO A 97 -17.36 9.15 -20.14
C PRO A 97 -17.06 10.04 -18.93
N LYS A 98 -18.12 10.63 -18.36
CA LYS A 98 -18.02 11.44 -17.14
C LYS A 98 -17.57 10.58 -15.95
N LEU A 99 -18.24 9.45 -15.73
CA LEU A 99 -17.91 8.51 -14.65
C LEU A 99 -16.48 7.99 -14.79
N LYS A 100 -16.06 7.58 -16.00
CA LYS A 100 -14.67 7.18 -16.27
C LYS A 100 -13.65 8.25 -15.83
N THR A 101 -13.93 9.51 -16.15
CA THR A 101 -13.06 10.63 -15.77
C THR A 101 -13.02 10.83 -14.25
N GLU A 102 -14.17 10.73 -13.58
CA GLU A 102 -14.30 10.86 -12.13
C GLU A 102 -13.56 9.73 -11.39
N LEU A 103 -13.78 8.46 -11.78
CA LEU A 103 -13.13 7.32 -11.16
C LEU A 103 -11.61 7.31 -11.40
N ASN A 104 -11.15 7.68 -12.60
CA ASN A 104 -9.72 7.82 -12.87
C ASN A 104 -9.08 8.93 -12.03
N SER A 105 -9.77 10.05 -11.86
CA SER A 105 -9.29 11.16 -11.02
C SER A 105 -9.21 10.74 -9.56
N PHE A 106 -10.24 10.04 -9.06
CA PHE A 106 -10.27 9.48 -7.72
C PHE A 106 -9.12 8.50 -7.50
N LEU A 107 -9.00 7.45 -8.33
CA LEU A 107 -7.97 6.43 -8.20
C LEU A 107 -6.55 7.03 -8.25
N ASN A 108 -6.29 7.93 -9.19
CA ASN A 108 -4.99 8.59 -9.29
C ASN A 108 -4.66 9.42 -8.03
N SER A 109 -5.66 10.07 -7.44
CA SER A 109 -5.49 10.85 -6.22
C SER A 109 -5.37 9.96 -4.99
N TRP A 110 -6.13 8.88 -4.90
CA TRP A 110 -6.08 7.93 -3.79
C TRP A 110 -4.74 7.20 -3.73
N LEU A 111 -4.28 6.61 -4.84
CA LEU A 111 -2.95 5.98 -4.92
C LEU A 111 -1.81 6.98 -4.65
N LYS A 112 -1.99 8.25 -5.01
CA LYS A 112 -1.02 9.30 -4.64
C LYS A 112 -0.87 9.38 -3.13
N ARG A 113 -1.98 9.41 -2.39
CA ARG A 113 -1.97 9.54 -0.93
C ARG A 113 -1.42 8.30 -0.24
N VAL A 114 -1.76 7.10 -0.74
CA VAL A 114 -1.16 5.84 -0.29
C VAL A 114 0.38 5.94 -0.31
N ILE A 115 0.93 6.39 -1.43
CA ILE A 115 2.38 6.50 -1.65
C ILE A 115 3.02 7.63 -0.85
N GLU A 116 2.44 8.84 -0.91
CA GLU A 116 3.11 10.07 -0.46
C GLU A 116 2.74 10.47 0.97
N ASP A 117 1.51 10.20 1.41
CA ASP A 117 1.00 10.66 2.71
C ASP A 117 0.92 9.54 3.75
N GLN A 118 0.54 8.32 3.34
CA GLN A 118 0.22 7.23 4.27
C GLN A 118 1.43 6.32 4.53
N GLY A 119 2.36 6.21 3.57
CA GLY A 119 3.60 5.45 3.74
C GLY A 119 3.38 3.93 3.74
N HIS A 120 2.44 3.44 2.94
CA HIS A 120 2.20 2.01 2.77
C HIS A 120 3.44 1.28 2.24
N VAL A 121 3.83 0.21 2.94
CA VAL A 121 4.93 -0.67 2.55
C VAL A 121 4.39 -2.05 2.22
N LEU A 122 4.96 -2.69 1.20
CA LEU A 122 4.61 -4.06 0.81
C LEU A 122 5.01 -5.04 1.91
N THR A 123 4.08 -5.86 2.39
CA THR A 123 4.33 -6.83 3.47
C THR A 123 3.99 -8.27 3.10
N VAL A 124 3.17 -8.50 2.08
CA VAL A 124 2.84 -9.83 1.57
C VAL A 124 2.80 -9.79 0.05
N THR A 125 3.33 -10.82 -0.58
CA THR A 125 3.15 -11.13 -2.00
C THR A 125 2.86 -12.61 -2.18
N GLU A 126 2.03 -12.93 -3.16
CA GLU A 126 1.87 -14.29 -3.69
C GLU A 126 2.17 -14.23 -5.19
N PRO A 127 3.14 -14.98 -5.71
CA PRO A 127 3.53 -14.92 -7.12
C PRO A 127 2.42 -15.48 -8.01
N LEU A 128 2.24 -14.87 -9.18
CA LEU A 128 1.38 -15.42 -10.20
C LEU A 128 2.01 -16.71 -10.75
N TYR A 129 1.24 -17.79 -10.85
CA TYR A 129 1.77 -19.10 -11.23
C TYR A 129 2.49 -19.07 -12.58
N GLY A 130 3.76 -19.46 -12.60
CA GLY A 130 4.59 -19.51 -13.81
C GLY A 130 5.41 -18.24 -14.10
N GLU A 131 5.30 -17.19 -13.29
CA GLU A 131 6.22 -16.06 -13.30
C GLU A 131 7.40 -16.35 -12.37
N GLU A 132 8.63 -16.28 -12.89
CA GLU A 132 9.85 -16.29 -12.07
C GLU A 132 10.04 -14.89 -11.49
N VAL A 133 9.72 -14.73 -10.21
CA VAL A 133 10.03 -13.49 -9.50
C VAL A 133 11.47 -13.59 -9.01
N GLU A 134 12.38 -12.85 -9.63
CA GLU A 134 13.73 -12.68 -9.08
C GLU A 134 13.59 -11.99 -7.72
N GLU A 135 13.76 -12.73 -6.62
CA GLU A 135 13.88 -12.15 -5.30
C GLU A 135 15.18 -11.34 -5.28
N GLU A 136 15.10 -10.00 -5.25
CA GLU A 136 16.27 -9.18 -4.98
C GLU A 136 16.73 -9.48 -3.55
N GLU A 137 17.88 -10.16 -3.41
CA GLU A 137 18.47 -10.37 -2.09
C GLU A 137 18.72 -9.00 -1.44
N PRO A 138 18.34 -8.82 -0.16
CA PRO A 138 18.58 -7.56 0.52
C PRO A 138 20.08 -7.28 0.50
N ASP A 139 20.47 -6.12 -0.04
CA ASP A 139 21.84 -5.63 0.04
C ASP A 139 22.30 -5.76 1.50
N GLU A 140 23.25 -6.67 1.75
CA GLU A 140 23.93 -6.73 3.03
C GLU A 140 24.60 -5.38 3.24
N GLU A 141 24.02 -4.51 4.08
CA GLU A 141 24.72 -3.33 4.57
C GLU A 141 25.95 -3.82 5.34
N GLU A 142 27.09 -3.81 4.66
CA GLU A 142 28.42 -3.93 5.27
C GLU A 142 28.47 -2.99 6.48
N PRO A 143 28.77 -3.49 7.69
CA PRO A 143 28.82 -2.64 8.86
C PRO A 143 29.95 -1.63 8.66
N GLY A 144 29.57 -0.39 8.35
CA GLY A 144 30.50 0.70 8.16
C GLY A 144 31.45 0.77 9.34
N GLU A 145 32.75 0.80 9.05
CA GLU A 145 33.83 0.90 10.04
C GLU A 145 33.61 2.12 10.95
N GLY A 146 32.90 1.89 12.05
CA GLY A 146 32.83 2.82 13.16
C GLY A 146 34.21 2.92 13.78
N LYS A 147 34.90 4.04 13.55
CA LYS A 147 36.03 4.43 14.39
C LYS A 147 35.53 4.43 15.84
N ALA A 148 36.01 3.46 16.61
CA ALA A 148 35.86 3.43 18.05
C ALA A 148 36.57 4.64 18.65
N GLU A 149 35.83 5.71 18.90
CA GLU A 149 36.24 6.73 19.85
C GLU A 149 35.89 6.20 21.25
N ALA A 150 36.94 5.83 21.98
CA ALA A 150 36.81 5.32 23.35
C ALA A 150 36.20 6.40 24.24
N ALA A 151 34.94 6.22 24.64
CA ALA A 151 34.34 7.01 25.70
C ALA A 151 35.01 6.60 27.03
N GLU A 152 35.71 7.55 27.65
CA GLU A 152 36.27 7.37 28.98
C GLU A 152 35.17 7.08 30.02
N PRO A 153 35.41 6.19 31.00
CA PRO A 153 34.42 5.87 32.02
C PRO A 153 34.21 7.06 32.96
N ARG A 154 32.97 7.58 33.03
CA ARG A 154 32.56 8.55 34.05
C ARG A 154 32.65 7.91 35.44
N GLN A 155 33.46 8.51 36.31
CA GLN A 155 33.44 8.23 37.75
C GLN A 155 32.07 8.61 38.32
N ALA A 156 31.43 7.66 39.00
CA ALA A 156 30.24 7.91 39.79
C ALA A 156 30.64 8.63 41.10
N THR A 157 30.33 9.92 41.20
CA THR A 157 30.35 10.63 42.48
C THR A 157 28.98 10.51 43.12
N LEU A 158 28.90 9.70 44.18
CA LEU A 158 27.80 9.69 45.14
C LEU A 158 28.00 10.88 46.08
N ASP A 159 27.22 11.94 45.91
CA ASP A 159 26.98 12.91 46.98
C ASP A 159 25.65 13.63 46.77
N GLY A 160 24.82 13.57 47.81
CA GLY A 160 23.70 14.49 48.02
C GLY A 160 22.34 14.03 47.48
N ILE A 161 21.57 13.35 48.32
CA ILE A 161 20.27 13.82 48.86
C ILE A 161 19.75 12.71 49.79
N GLU A 162 20.10 12.81 51.07
CA GLU A 162 19.23 12.32 52.14
C GLU A 162 18.33 13.48 52.56
N ALA A 163 17.01 13.26 52.52
CA ALA A 163 16.01 13.64 53.53
C ALA A 163 14.65 13.88 52.87
N PHE A 164 13.75 12.90 53.00
CA PHE A 164 12.53 13.13 53.78
C PHE A 164 11.89 11.77 54.12
N LYS A 165 11.87 11.47 55.42
CA LYS A 165 11.20 10.33 56.02
C LYS A 165 9.69 10.55 55.98
N GLY A 166 8.95 9.48 55.74
CA GLY A 166 7.51 9.44 55.95
C GLY A 166 7.14 9.58 57.42
N PHE A 167 5.92 10.04 57.64
CA PHE A 167 5.10 9.68 58.79
C PHE A 167 3.71 9.39 58.27
N GLY A 168 3.29 8.13 58.43
CA GLY A 168 1.90 7.73 58.40
C GLY A 168 1.59 7.08 59.74
N THR A 169 0.68 7.71 60.48
CA THR A 169 -0.41 7.14 61.28
C THR A 169 -1.41 8.24 61.50
#